data_AF-A0A381SDM7-F1
#
_entry.id   AF-A0A381SDM7-F1
#
_cell.length_a   1.000
_cell.length_b   1.000
_cell.length_c   1.000
_cell.angle_alpha   90.00
_cell.angle_beta   90.00
_cell.angle_gamma   90.00
#
_symmetry.space_group_name_H-M   'P 1'
#
loop_
_entity.id
_entity.type
_entity.pdbx_description
1 polymer ?
#
loop_
_entity_poly.entity_id
_entity_poly.type
_entity_poly.pdbx_seq_one_letter_code
_entity_poly.pdbx_strand_id
1 'polypeptide(L)'
;VLAAGLPQRAPYVLLDADGWPVPADGPDALELVVRRAGSDGAVVATARVAKHGYVDDHGHHHATAYYPLVFTPPEPGDYRVDGVGLKAGHDLRVVDPDTLDLVQVGDPLPAVETPTGADHRGVEPICTQPAGTCPFHQVTVAEALGRPGPTALLVSTPRFCQQDVCGPTIDLLAAALEGRPGNWDAIHAEVYVAPDDADFSTTPVVAALGLTFEPTLVVADADGTITAAVHFTMDATEVAAALDTAG
;
A
#
# COMPACT_ATOMS: atom_id res chain seq x y z
N VAL A 1 8.22 3.88 -8.34
CA VAL A 1 9.44 3.21 -8.85
C VAL A 1 9.49 1.83 -8.20
N LEU A 2 9.87 0.80 -8.94
CA LEU A 2 9.91 -0.58 -8.44
C LEU A 2 11.35 -1.06 -8.29
N ALA A 3 11.61 -2.00 -7.38
CA ALA A 3 12.91 -2.62 -7.19
C ALA A 3 13.10 -3.87 -8.08
N ALA A 4 14.32 -4.11 -8.54
CA ALA A 4 14.67 -5.36 -9.24
C ALA A 4 14.88 -6.53 -8.27
N GLY A 5 14.78 -7.77 -8.76
CA GLY A 5 15.19 -8.99 -8.04
C GLY A 5 14.18 -9.50 -7.00
N LEU A 6 13.15 -8.74 -6.66
CA LEU A 6 12.10 -9.11 -5.70
C LEU A 6 10.70 -9.02 -6.35
N PRO A 7 9.68 -9.74 -5.84
CA PRO A 7 8.29 -9.51 -6.24
C PRO A 7 7.90 -8.04 -6.00
N GLN A 8 7.23 -7.44 -6.99
CA GLN A 8 6.79 -6.05 -6.96
C GLN A 8 5.31 -5.98 -7.35
N ARG A 9 4.53 -5.23 -6.57
CA ARG A 9 3.11 -5.00 -6.81
C ARG A 9 2.88 -3.65 -7.51
N ALA A 10 2.11 -3.66 -8.59
CA ALA A 10 1.68 -2.48 -9.32
C ALA A 10 0.17 -2.54 -9.61
N PRO A 11 -0.69 -1.79 -8.90
CA PRO A 11 -2.11 -1.74 -9.16
C PRO A 11 -2.42 -0.91 -10.42
N TYR A 12 -3.23 -1.48 -11.32
CA TYR A 12 -3.68 -0.82 -12.54
C TYR A 12 -5.18 -0.54 -12.49
N VAL A 13 -5.58 0.64 -12.96
CA VAL A 13 -6.97 0.99 -13.22
C VAL A 13 -7.20 1.00 -14.73
N LEU A 14 -8.35 0.47 -15.17
CA LEU A 14 -8.77 0.60 -16.56
C LEU A 14 -9.41 1.97 -16.80
N LEU A 15 -9.04 2.61 -17.89
CA LEU A 15 -9.67 3.85 -18.35
C LEU A 15 -10.52 3.55 -19.59
N ASP A 16 -11.69 4.19 -19.68
CA ASP A 16 -12.53 4.17 -20.87
C ASP A 16 -11.98 5.11 -21.97
N ALA A 17 -12.71 5.21 -23.08
CA ALA A 17 -12.31 6.02 -24.22
C ALA A 17 -12.29 7.53 -23.93
N ASP A 18 -13.05 7.97 -22.94
CA ASP A 18 -13.14 9.36 -22.50
C ASP A 18 -12.11 9.68 -21.41
N GLY A 19 -11.31 8.68 -21.01
CA GLY A 19 -10.25 8.79 -20.01
C GLY A 19 -10.74 8.64 -18.56
N TRP A 20 -12.00 8.27 -18.37
CA TRP A 20 -12.55 8.03 -17.03
C TRP A 20 -12.26 6.61 -16.57
N PRO A 21 -12.02 6.40 -15.26
CA PRO A 21 -11.90 5.05 -14.72
C PRO A 21 -13.16 4.23 -15.00
N VAL A 22 -12.96 3.02 -15.52
CA VAL A 22 -14.04 2.06 -15.74
C VAL A 22 -14.59 1.65 -14.35
N PRO A 23 -15.90 1.79 -14.11
CA PRO A 23 -16.53 1.35 -12.86
C PRO A 23 -16.46 -0.17 -12.65
N ALA A 24 -17.15 -0.68 -11.63
CA ALA A 24 -17.17 -2.10 -11.24
C ALA A 24 -17.45 -3.12 -12.39
N ASP A 25 -18.06 -2.66 -13.48
CA ASP A 25 -18.43 -3.45 -14.66
C ASP A 25 -17.25 -3.82 -15.59
N GLY A 26 -16.03 -3.47 -15.21
CA GLY A 26 -14.82 -3.96 -15.90
C GLY A 26 -14.70 -5.49 -15.91
N PRO A 27 -13.85 -6.06 -16.79
CA PRO A 27 -13.67 -7.51 -16.89
C PRO A 27 -13.20 -8.14 -15.57
N ASP A 28 -13.60 -9.37 -15.26
CA ASP A 28 -13.21 -10.03 -13.99
C ASP A 28 -11.71 -10.35 -13.89
N ALA A 29 -11.00 -10.30 -15.03
CA ALA A 29 -9.54 -10.40 -15.07
C ALA A 29 -8.99 -9.71 -16.33
N LEU A 30 -7.74 -9.29 -16.25
CA LEU A 30 -6.93 -8.83 -17.39
C LEU A 30 -5.75 -9.77 -17.62
N GLU A 31 -5.43 -10.00 -18.89
CA GLU A 31 -4.16 -10.60 -19.27
C GLU A 31 -3.15 -9.45 -19.49
N LEU A 32 -2.21 -9.29 -18.56
CA LEU A 32 -1.17 -8.27 -18.60
C LEU A 32 0.17 -8.89 -19.00
N VAL A 33 0.89 -8.21 -19.90
CA VAL A 33 2.19 -8.62 -20.42
C VAL A 33 3.21 -7.54 -20.06
N VAL A 34 4.26 -7.95 -19.36
CA VAL A 34 5.38 -7.07 -19.01
C VAL A 34 6.53 -7.31 -19.97
N ARG A 35 7.07 -6.24 -20.56
CA ARG A 35 8.20 -6.26 -21.49
C ARG A 35 9.28 -5.30 -21.01
N ARG A 36 10.54 -5.54 -21.39
CA ARG A 36 11.55 -4.48 -21.38
C ARG A 36 11.13 -3.37 -22.35
N ALA A 37 11.40 -2.11 -22.02
CA ALA A 37 11.11 -1.00 -22.93
C ALA A 37 11.99 -1.10 -24.21
N GLY A 38 11.45 -0.63 -25.34
CA GLY A 38 12.06 -0.74 -26.67
C GLY A 38 11.16 -1.48 -27.67
N SER A 39 11.39 -1.26 -28.97
CA SER A 39 10.52 -1.79 -30.05
C SER A 39 10.43 -3.33 -30.09
N ASP A 40 11.49 -4.02 -29.65
CA ASP A 40 11.59 -5.48 -29.63
C ASP A 40 11.81 -6.04 -28.21
N GLY A 41 11.31 -5.33 -27.20
CA GLY A 41 11.47 -5.70 -25.80
C GLY A 41 11.03 -7.13 -25.48
N ALA A 42 11.93 -7.90 -24.86
CA ALA A 42 11.64 -9.27 -24.42
C ALA A 42 10.50 -9.29 -23.39
N VAL A 43 9.63 -10.31 -23.49
CA VAL A 43 8.60 -10.57 -22.48
C VAL A 43 9.28 -11.06 -21.21
N VAL A 44 9.01 -10.39 -20.11
CA VAL A 44 9.53 -10.68 -18.78
C VAL A 44 8.49 -11.44 -17.96
N ALA A 45 7.23 -11.05 -18.08
CA ALA A 45 6.13 -11.72 -17.40
C ALA A 45 4.84 -11.68 -18.25
N THR A 46 3.98 -12.66 -18.03
CA THR A 46 2.59 -12.65 -18.48
C THR A 46 1.75 -13.13 -17.31
N ALA A 47 0.73 -12.36 -16.94
CA ALA A 47 -0.09 -12.63 -15.77
C ALA A 47 -1.56 -12.40 -16.10
N ARG A 48 -2.39 -13.36 -15.70
CA ARG A 48 -3.83 -13.18 -15.59
C ARG A 48 -4.11 -12.56 -14.23
N VAL A 49 -4.42 -11.27 -14.20
CA VAL A 49 -4.63 -10.49 -12.98
C VAL A 49 -6.12 -10.34 -12.75
N ALA A 50 -6.61 -10.84 -11.61
CA ALA A 50 -8.01 -10.72 -11.23
C ALA A 50 -8.38 -9.25 -10.95
N LYS A 51 -9.65 -8.92 -11.17
CA LYS A 51 -10.23 -7.64 -10.76
C LYS A 51 -10.37 -7.62 -9.24
N HIS A 52 -9.84 -6.56 -8.64
CA HIS A 52 -10.00 -6.20 -7.24
C HIS A 52 -10.91 -4.98 -7.11
N GLY A 53 -11.46 -4.79 -5.92
CA GLY A 53 -12.37 -3.69 -5.61
C GLY A 53 -12.96 -3.83 -4.21
N TYR A 54 -13.45 -2.71 -3.68
CA TYR A 54 -14.09 -2.66 -2.37
C TYR A 54 -15.61 -2.67 -2.52
N VAL A 55 -16.27 -3.50 -1.70
CA VAL A 55 -17.71 -3.52 -1.48
C VAL A 55 -17.88 -3.32 0.02
N ASP A 56 -18.57 -2.27 0.45
CA ASP A 56 -18.89 -2.11 1.87
C ASP A 56 -19.97 -3.12 2.32
N ASP A 57 -20.21 -3.20 3.63
CA ASP A 57 -21.23 -4.07 4.21
C ASP A 57 -22.67 -3.76 3.74
N HIS A 58 -22.88 -2.65 3.03
CA HIS A 58 -24.15 -2.23 2.44
C HIS A 58 -24.22 -2.54 0.93
N GLY A 59 -23.19 -3.17 0.36
CA GLY A 59 -23.14 -3.53 -1.06
C GLY A 59 -22.73 -2.37 -1.99
N HIS A 60 -22.20 -1.28 -1.46
CA HIS A 60 -21.76 -0.13 -2.24
C HIS A 60 -20.31 -0.34 -2.70
N HIS A 61 -20.08 -0.17 -4.00
CA HIS A 61 -18.75 -0.18 -4.59
C HIS A 61 -18.07 1.18 -4.35
N HIS A 62 -17.19 1.29 -3.36
CA HIS A 62 -16.53 2.59 -3.06
C HIS A 62 -15.15 2.75 -3.70
N ALA A 63 -14.56 1.72 -4.30
CA ALA A 63 -13.32 1.85 -5.04
C ALA A 63 -13.53 1.61 -6.53
N THR A 64 -12.89 2.44 -7.36
CA THR A 64 -12.62 2.12 -8.75
C THR A 64 -11.97 0.74 -8.84
N ALA A 65 -12.51 -0.13 -9.70
CA ALA A 65 -11.95 -1.45 -9.90
C ALA A 65 -10.49 -1.38 -10.37
N TYR A 66 -9.63 -2.22 -9.81
CA TYR A 66 -8.21 -2.25 -10.13
C TYR A 66 -7.67 -3.67 -10.27
N TYR A 67 -6.47 -3.80 -10.81
CA TYR A 67 -5.83 -5.06 -11.16
C TYR A 67 -4.41 -5.05 -10.60
N PRO A 68 -4.14 -5.67 -9.44
CA PRO A 68 -2.83 -5.66 -8.79
C PRO A 68 -1.87 -6.63 -9.46
N LEU A 69 -1.14 -6.14 -10.47
CA LEU A 69 -0.10 -6.93 -11.11
C LEU A 69 1.03 -7.17 -10.11
N VAL A 70 1.39 -8.44 -9.90
CA VAL A 70 2.61 -8.82 -9.19
C VAL A 70 3.55 -9.52 -10.15
N PHE A 71 4.79 -9.04 -10.23
CA PHE A 71 5.86 -9.67 -11.02
C PHE A 71 7.22 -9.40 -10.39
N THR A 72 8.23 -10.16 -10.77
CA THR A 72 9.61 -9.97 -10.31
C THR A 72 10.45 -9.43 -11.47
N PRO A 73 10.76 -8.13 -11.51
CA PRO A 73 11.63 -7.58 -12.54
C PRO A 73 13.06 -8.14 -12.34
N PRO A 74 13.68 -8.78 -13.35
CA PRO A 74 14.95 -9.45 -13.15
C PRO A 74 16.13 -8.48 -12.97
N GLU A 75 16.09 -7.30 -13.58
CA GLU A 75 17.16 -6.31 -13.46
C GLU A 75 16.60 -4.88 -13.54
N PRO A 76 17.37 -3.86 -13.11
CA PRO A 76 17.00 -2.46 -13.31
C PRO A 76 16.79 -2.10 -14.80
N GLY A 77 15.97 -1.08 -15.05
CA GLY A 77 15.71 -0.55 -16.38
C GLY A 77 14.28 -0.08 -16.59
N ASP A 78 13.98 0.33 -17.81
CA ASP A 78 12.64 0.72 -18.23
C ASP A 78 11.88 -0.51 -18.75
N TYR A 79 10.61 -0.61 -18.37
CA TYR A 79 9.70 -1.68 -18.74
C TYR A 79 8.38 -1.09 -19.19
N ARG A 80 7.60 -1.90 -19.90
CA ARG A 80 6.26 -1.57 -20.36
C ARG A 80 5.29 -2.68 -19.98
N VAL A 81 4.11 -2.29 -19.51
CA VAL A 81 3.00 -3.19 -19.22
C VAL A 81 1.89 -2.92 -20.22
N ASP A 82 1.56 -3.93 -21.01
CA ASP A 82 0.48 -3.90 -21.99
C ASP A 82 -0.61 -4.89 -21.58
N GLY A 83 -1.88 -4.54 -21.79
CA GLY A 83 -3.00 -5.47 -21.62
C GLY A 83 -3.43 -6.06 -22.96
N VAL A 84 -3.74 -7.35 -23.00
CA VAL A 84 -4.27 -8.00 -24.22
C VAL A 84 -5.61 -7.35 -24.60
N GLY A 85 -5.66 -6.73 -25.78
CA GLY A 85 -6.85 -6.02 -26.27
C GLY A 85 -6.98 -4.58 -25.78
N LEU A 86 -6.04 -4.07 -24.96
CA LEU A 86 -5.99 -2.67 -24.57
C LEU A 86 -5.21 -1.84 -25.60
N LYS A 87 -5.61 -0.58 -25.79
CA LYS A 87 -5.02 0.33 -26.79
C LYS A 87 -3.77 1.05 -26.27
N ALA A 88 -3.61 1.12 -24.96
CA ALA A 88 -2.51 1.79 -24.31
C ALA A 88 -1.86 0.85 -23.28
N GLY A 89 -0.58 1.05 -23.08
CA GLY A 89 0.23 0.39 -22.05
C GLY A 89 0.92 1.45 -21.20
N HIS A 90 1.40 1.04 -20.04
CA HIS A 90 2.03 1.90 -19.05
C HIS A 90 3.53 1.60 -18.96
N ASP A 91 4.35 2.63 -18.99
CA ASP A 91 5.80 2.49 -18.82
C ASP A 91 6.16 2.60 -17.34
N LEU A 92 7.01 1.70 -16.85
CA LEU A 92 7.49 1.68 -15.48
C LEU A 92 9.01 1.66 -15.43
N ARG A 93 9.55 2.38 -14.45
CA ARG A 93 10.99 2.37 -14.13
C ARG A 93 11.24 1.40 -12.98
N VAL A 94 12.16 0.48 -13.22
CA VAL A 94 12.76 -0.40 -12.20
C VAL A 94 14.16 0.09 -11.89
N VAL A 95 14.51 0.14 -10.62
CA VAL A 95 15.83 0.55 -10.12
C VAL A 95 16.50 -0.58 -9.36
N ASP A 96 17.77 -0.37 -9.05
CA ASP A 96 18.51 -1.23 -8.12
C ASP A 96 17.92 -1.07 -6.71
N PRO A 97 17.57 -2.16 -6.01
CA PRO A 97 17.09 -2.10 -4.62
C PRO A 97 17.97 -1.23 -3.72
N ASP A 98 19.30 -1.28 -3.90
CA ASP A 98 20.26 -0.53 -3.07
C ASP A 98 20.22 0.99 -3.30
N THR A 99 19.51 1.43 -4.34
CA THR A 99 19.33 2.85 -4.68
C THR A 99 17.94 3.39 -4.34
N LEU A 100 17.07 2.53 -3.80
CA LEU A 100 15.70 2.85 -3.50
C LEU A 100 15.56 3.17 -2.01
N ASP A 101 15.12 4.40 -1.70
CA ASP A 101 14.86 4.79 -0.29
C ASP A 101 13.61 4.13 0.29
N LEU A 102 12.70 3.64 -0.57
CA LEU A 102 11.45 2.98 -0.19
C LEU A 102 11.72 1.57 0.34
N VAL A 103 11.25 1.29 1.56
CA VAL A 103 11.37 -0.03 2.20
C VAL A 103 10.83 -1.15 1.32
N GLN A 104 11.51 -2.29 1.31
CA GLN A 104 11.17 -3.50 0.57
C GLN A 104 10.89 -4.69 1.50
N VAL A 105 10.26 -5.73 0.96
CA VAL A 105 10.16 -7.02 1.65
C VAL A 105 11.56 -7.58 1.89
N GLY A 106 11.83 -7.98 3.12
CA GLY A 106 13.14 -8.42 3.60
C GLY A 106 13.94 -7.36 4.36
N ASP A 107 13.55 -6.08 4.26
CA ASP A 107 14.18 -5.01 5.05
C ASP A 107 13.71 -5.04 6.52
N PRO A 108 14.51 -4.55 7.48
CA PRO A 108 14.02 -4.29 8.82
C PRO A 108 13.00 -3.14 8.80
N LEU A 109 11.88 -3.29 9.51
CA LEU A 109 10.93 -2.20 9.70
C LEU A 109 11.59 -1.08 10.52
N PRO A 110 11.64 0.18 10.03
CA PRO A 110 12.24 1.28 10.77
C PRO A 110 11.54 1.52 12.11
N ALA A 111 12.30 1.52 13.20
CA ALA A 111 11.81 1.82 14.54
C ALA A 111 11.53 3.33 14.69
N VAL A 112 10.29 3.73 14.42
CA VAL A 112 9.85 5.13 14.47
C VAL A 112 9.01 5.38 15.72
N GLU A 113 9.29 6.49 16.40
CA GLU A 113 8.48 7.04 17.49
C GLU A 113 7.23 7.74 16.92
N THR A 114 6.25 6.96 16.44
CA THR A 114 5.01 7.50 15.85
C THR A 114 4.09 8.15 16.90
N PRO A 115 3.24 9.11 16.51
CA PRO A 115 2.25 9.70 17.42
C PRO A 115 1.32 8.65 18.04
N THR A 116 1.03 8.82 19.32
CA THR A 116 0.06 8.01 20.08
C THR A 116 -0.94 8.91 20.79
N GLY A 117 -2.00 8.32 21.34
CA GLY A 117 -2.93 9.07 22.20
C GLY A 117 -2.30 9.58 23.50
N ALA A 118 -1.16 9.01 23.93
CA ALA A 118 -0.43 9.44 25.12
C ALA A 118 0.59 10.56 24.83
N ASP A 119 1.16 10.55 23.63
CA ASP A 119 2.09 11.58 23.15
C ASP A 119 1.89 11.80 21.64
N HIS A 120 1.32 12.96 21.30
CA HIS A 120 1.04 13.34 19.91
C HIS A 120 2.32 13.67 19.12
N ARG A 121 3.45 13.94 19.80
CA ARG A 121 4.74 14.24 19.17
C ARG A 121 4.69 15.35 18.12
N GLY A 122 3.82 16.32 18.33
CA GLY A 122 3.63 17.47 17.44
C GLY A 122 2.75 17.21 16.21
N VAL A 123 2.10 16.05 16.10
CA VAL A 123 1.14 15.74 15.02
C VAL A 123 -0.28 16.00 15.51
N GLU A 124 -1.05 16.83 14.79
CA GLU A 124 -2.40 17.22 15.16
C GLU A 124 -3.32 17.39 13.93
N PRO A 125 -4.40 16.60 13.78
CA PRO A 125 -4.77 15.48 14.64
C PRO A 125 -3.86 14.26 14.39
N ILE A 126 -3.67 13.43 15.42
CA ILE A 126 -2.98 12.13 15.28
C ILE A 126 -3.74 11.15 14.38
N CYS A 127 -5.01 11.40 14.11
CA CYS A 127 -5.87 10.59 13.26
C CYS A 127 -6.89 11.49 12.54
N THR A 128 -6.90 11.45 11.22
CA THR A 128 -7.83 12.20 10.37
C THR A 128 -9.05 11.37 9.95
N GLN A 129 -9.24 10.18 10.53
CA GLN A 129 -10.39 9.32 10.27
C GLN A 129 -11.71 10.05 10.62
N PRO A 130 -12.68 10.16 9.69
CA PRO A 130 -13.92 10.92 9.92
C PRO A 130 -14.79 10.39 11.07
N ALA A 131 -14.72 9.09 11.36
CA ALA A 131 -15.47 8.44 12.45
C ALA A 131 -14.88 8.68 13.85
N GLY A 132 -13.78 9.45 13.94
CA GLY A 132 -13.02 9.68 15.17
C GLY A 132 -11.70 8.90 15.19
N THR A 133 -10.90 9.12 16.23
CA THR A 133 -9.58 8.49 16.38
C THR A 133 -9.68 6.97 16.33
N CYS A 134 -8.96 6.35 15.40
CA CYS A 134 -8.94 4.90 15.22
C CYS A 134 -8.24 4.18 16.40
N PRO A 135 -8.38 2.85 16.56
CA PRO A 135 -7.79 2.14 17.68
C PRO A 135 -6.25 1.97 17.58
N PHE A 136 -5.62 2.35 16.47
CA PHE A 136 -4.21 2.04 16.16
C PHE A 136 -3.20 3.12 16.63
N HIS A 137 -3.53 3.87 17.69
CA HIS A 137 -2.66 4.90 18.28
C HIS A 137 -2.24 4.59 19.73
N GLN A 138 -2.13 3.31 20.07
CA GLN A 138 -1.79 2.87 21.44
C GLN A 138 -0.28 2.81 21.69
N VAL A 139 0.51 2.53 20.66
CA VAL A 139 1.96 2.35 20.75
C VAL A 139 2.67 2.93 19.55
N THR A 140 3.95 3.21 19.72
CA THR A 140 4.82 3.59 18.61
C THR A 140 5.26 2.35 17.81
N VAL A 141 5.75 2.54 16.58
CA VAL A 141 6.40 1.45 15.82
C VAL A 141 7.62 0.91 16.58
N ALA A 142 8.41 1.79 17.19
CA ALA A 142 9.57 1.40 17.99
C ALA A 142 9.19 0.53 19.21
N GLU A 143 8.08 0.83 19.88
CA GLU A 143 7.56 0.04 21.00
C GLU A 143 7.02 -1.32 20.53
N ALA A 144 6.29 -1.36 19.40
CA ALA A 144 5.75 -2.58 18.81
C ALA A 144 6.86 -3.57 18.43
N LEU A 145 7.94 -3.08 17.80
CA LEU A 145 9.10 -3.91 17.45
C LEU A 145 9.86 -4.46 18.67
N GLY A 146 9.62 -3.92 19.86
CA GLY A 146 10.14 -4.46 21.13
C GLY A 146 9.24 -5.51 21.80
N ARG A 147 8.04 -5.76 21.24
CA ARG A 147 7.04 -6.69 21.80
C ARG A 147 7.05 -8.02 21.05
N PRO A 148 6.60 -9.11 21.72
CA PRO A 148 6.48 -10.39 21.05
C PRO A 148 5.28 -10.39 20.10
N GLY A 149 5.54 -10.55 18.81
CA GLY A 149 4.49 -10.71 17.81
C GLY A 149 4.72 -9.84 16.58
N PRO A 150 3.92 -10.07 15.53
CA PRO A 150 4.03 -9.32 14.29
C PRO A 150 3.46 -7.89 14.43
N THR A 151 3.96 -7.00 13.57
CA THR A 151 3.58 -5.58 13.54
C THR A 151 2.93 -5.24 12.19
N ALA A 152 1.80 -4.54 12.23
CA ALA A 152 1.16 -3.94 11.05
C ALA A 152 1.20 -2.41 11.15
N LEU A 153 1.86 -1.75 10.21
CA LEU A 153 1.94 -0.29 10.12
C LEU A 153 1.18 0.21 8.90
N LEU A 154 0.11 0.96 9.13
CA LEU A 154 -0.65 1.66 8.11
C LEU A 154 -0.29 3.14 8.11
N VAL A 155 0.25 3.63 7.01
CA VAL A 155 0.50 5.06 6.77
C VAL A 155 -0.53 5.59 5.79
N SER A 156 -1.43 6.46 6.26
CA SER A 156 -2.51 7.03 5.46
C SER A 156 -3.09 8.29 6.10
N THR A 157 -3.65 9.20 5.30
CA THR A 157 -4.41 10.38 5.75
C THR A 157 -5.87 10.33 5.28
N PRO A 158 -6.75 9.59 5.97
CA PRO A 158 -8.14 9.37 5.56
C PRO A 158 -8.90 10.60 5.02
N ARG A 159 -8.69 11.79 5.59
CA ARG A 159 -9.40 13.02 5.18
C ARG A 159 -8.68 13.89 4.15
N PHE A 160 -7.36 13.78 4.04
CA PHE A 160 -6.55 14.66 3.17
C PHE A 160 -5.89 13.93 2.00
N CYS A 161 -6.13 12.63 1.90
CA CYS A 161 -5.69 11.80 0.80
C CYS A 161 -6.24 12.31 -0.53
N GLN A 162 -5.35 12.56 -1.48
CA GLN A 162 -5.71 13.14 -2.78
C GLN A 162 -6.50 12.19 -3.68
N GLN A 163 -6.58 10.90 -3.33
CA GLN A 163 -7.05 9.84 -4.22
C GLN A 163 -8.29 9.10 -3.67
N ASP A 164 -8.90 9.57 -2.58
CA ASP A 164 -10.09 8.98 -1.92
C ASP A 164 -10.00 7.46 -1.61
N VAL A 165 -8.79 6.87 -1.67
CA VAL A 165 -8.55 5.45 -1.39
C VAL A 165 -8.09 5.20 0.04
N CYS A 166 -7.71 6.24 0.78
CA CYS A 166 -7.13 6.10 2.10
C CYS A 166 -8.16 5.81 3.20
N GLY A 167 -9.34 6.43 3.12
CA GLY A 167 -10.42 6.29 4.12
C GLY A 167 -10.75 4.84 4.53
N PRO A 168 -11.03 3.92 3.58
CA PRO A 168 -11.43 2.55 3.92
C PRO A 168 -10.28 1.68 4.47
N THR A 169 -9.02 2.09 4.32
CA THR A 169 -7.88 1.21 4.66
C THR A 169 -7.77 0.91 6.16
N ILE A 170 -8.21 1.82 7.02
CA ILE A 170 -8.27 1.61 8.47
C ILE A 170 -9.27 0.50 8.80
N ASP A 171 -10.46 0.56 8.19
CA ASP A 171 -11.52 -0.42 8.44
C ASP A 171 -11.16 -1.80 7.86
N LEU A 172 -10.49 -1.84 6.69
CA LEU A 172 -9.94 -3.07 6.13
C LEU A 172 -8.92 -3.72 7.06
N LEU A 173 -7.99 -2.94 7.62
CA LEU A 173 -7.01 -3.44 8.57
C LEU A 173 -7.68 -3.94 9.85
N ALA A 174 -8.62 -3.17 10.40
CA ALA A 174 -9.37 -3.57 11.60
C ALA A 174 -10.09 -4.90 11.39
N ALA A 175 -10.86 -5.02 10.30
CA ALA A 175 -11.59 -6.24 9.95
C ALA A 175 -10.64 -7.44 9.73
N ALA A 176 -9.49 -7.23 9.08
CA ALA A 176 -8.54 -8.32 8.82
C ALA A 176 -7.80 -8.80 10.09
N LEU A 177 -7.74 -7.97 11.14
CA LEU A 177 -7.22 -8.32 12.45
C LEU A 177 -8.27 -9.04 13.32
N GLU A 178 -9.55 -8.90 13.03
CA GLU A 178 -10.61 -9.64 13.73
C GLU A 178 -10.39 -11.15 13.57
N GLY A 179 -10.25 -11.87 14.69
CA GLY A 179 -10.03 -13.31 14.69
C GLY A 179 -8.57 -13.76 14.55
N ARG A 180 -7.62 -12.82 14.41
CA ARG A 180 -6.18 -13.13 14.51
C ARG A 180 -5.74 -13.28 15.98
N PRO A 181 -4.60 -13.94 16.25
CA PRO A 181 -4.02 -14.00 17.59
C PRO A 181 -3.87 -12.60 18.21
N GLY A 182 -4.13 -12.48 19.51
CA GLY A 182 -4.14 -11.18 20.20
C GLY A 182 -2.77 -10.53 20.44
N ASN A 183 -1.70 -11.01 19.80
CA ASN A 183 -0.33 -10.49 19.93
C ASN A 183 0.11 -9.62 18.74
N TRP A 184 -0.82 -9.24 17.85
CA TRP A 184 -0.55 -8.26 16.81
C TRP A 184 -0.51 -6.85 17.40
N ASP A 185 0.54 -6.09 17.09
CA ASP A 185 0.56 -4.64 17.28
C ASP A 185 0.23 -3.97 15.94
N ALA A 186 -0.87 -3.21 15.90
CA ALA A 186 -1.31 -2.45 14.73
C ALA A 186 -1.20 -0.95 14.99
N ILE A 187 -0.53 -0.23 14.09
CA ILE A 187 -0.21 1.18 14.20
C ILE A 187 -0.74 1.92 12.98
N HIS A 188 -1.46 3.03 13.20
CA HIS A 188 -1.80 4.00 12.18
C HIS A 188 -0.93 5.25 12.38
N ALA A 189 -0.34 5.75 11.30
CA ALA A 189 0.36 7.01 11.29
C ALA A 189 -0.12 7.91 10.15
N GLU A 190 -0.40 9.17 10.47
CA GLU A 190 -0.73 10.21 9.49
C GLU A 190 0.51 10.60 8.67
N VAL A 191 0.28 10.97 7.40
CA VAL A 191 1.33 11.50 6.52
C VAL A 191 1.71 12.93 6.91
N TYR A 192 0.75 13.76 7.32
CA TYR A 192 0.97 15.19 7.56
C TYR A 192 0.99 15.54 9.05
N VAL A 193 1.78 16.56 9.40
CA VAL A 193 1.95 17.02 10.78
C VAL A 193 0.71 17.76 11.30
N ALA A 194 0.22 18.78 10.59
CA ALA A 194 -0.97 19.53 11.02
C ALA A 194 -1.81 20.05 9.84
N PRO A 195 -2.44 19.14 9.07
CA PRO A 195 -3.13 19.51 7.84
C PRO A 195 -4.37 20.39 8.06
N ASP A 196 -4.96 20.40 9.26
CA ASP A 196 -6.05 21.34 9.63
C ASP A 196 -5.59 22.79 9.72
N ASP A 197 -4.33 23.01 10.06
CA ASP A 197 -3.69 24.32 10.11
C ASP A 197 -2.93 24.64 8.81
N ALA A 198 -3.21 23.87 7.74
CA ALA A 198 -2.54 23.93 6.45
C ALA A 198 -1.03 23.64 6.50
N ASP A 199 -0.55 22.93 7.53
CA ASP A 199 0.80 22.37 7.59
C ASP A 199 0.83 20.95 7.02
N PHE A 200 1.19 20.86 5.74
CA PHE A 200 1.38 19.61 5.00
C PHE A 200 2.84 19.13 5.03
N SER A 201 3.64 19.56 6.01
CA SER A 201 4.92 18.91 6.27
C SER A 201 4.69 17.45 6.65
N THR A 202 5.59 16.58 6.20
CA THR A 202 5.43 15.13 6.38
C THR A 202 5.94 14.68 7.75
N THR A 203 5.26 13.71 8.35
CA THR A 203 5.66 13.09 9.61
C THR A 203 6.94 12.25 9.44
N PRO A 204 7.69 11.97 10.51
CA PRO A 204 8.95 11.21 10.42
C PRO A 204 8.81 9.81 9.80
N VAL A 205 7.64 9.18 9.92
CA VAL A 205 7.40 7.84 9.34
C VAL A 205 7.46 7.86 7.82
N VAL A 206 7.05 8.96 7.18
CA VAL A 206 7.07 9.11 5.72
C VAL A 206 8.51 9.05 5.21
N ALA A 207 9.41 9.81 5.84
CA ALA A 207 10.83 9.81 5.51
C ALA A 207 11.49 8.49 5.88
N ALA A 208 11.16 7.90 7.03
CA ALA A 208 11.74 6.65 7.49
C ALA A 208 11.42 5.46 6.56
N LEU A 209 10.24 5.46 5.94
CA LEU A 209 9.83 4.44 4.99
C LEU A 209 10.15 4.79 3.52
N GLY A 210 10.70 5.97 3.24
CA GLY A 210 10.97 6.44 1.87
C GLY A 210 9.72 6.66 1.03
N LEU A 211 8.60 7.03 1.67
CA LEU A 211 7.30 7.18 1.00
C LEU A 211 7.19 8.49 0.23
N THR A 212 6.63 8.41 -0.98
CA THR A 212 6.21 9.58 -1.79
C THR A 212 4.74 9.51 -2.19
N PHE A 213 3.98 8.62 -1.54
CA PHE A 213 2.59 8.30 -1.84
C PHE A 213 1.90 7.69 -0.61
N GLU A 214 0.58 7.61 -0.67
CA GLU A 214 -0.28 6.99 0.33
C GLU A 214 -1.52 6.39 -0.37
N PRO A 215 -2.23 5.43 0.27
CA PRO A 215 -1.89 4.76 1.53
C PRO A 215 -0.80 3.70 1.36
N THR A 216 -0.19 3.27 2.46
CA THR A 216 0.74 2.13 2.50
C THR A 216 0.53 1.31 3.76
N LEU A 217 0.32 0.00 3.60
CA LEU A 217 0.39 -0.99 4.66
C LEU A 217 1.73 -1.71 4.58
N VAL A 218 2.49 -1.72 5.67
CA VAL A 218 3.70 -2.53 5.85
C VAL A 218 3.44 -3.54 6.97
N VAL A 219 3.78 -4.80 6.73
CA VAL A 219 3.67 -5.89 7.69
C VAL A 219 5.06 -6.42 7.98
N ALA A 220 5.37 -6.58 9.26
CA ALA A 220 6.61 -7.18 9.73
C ALA A 220 6.35 -8.36 10.66
N ASP A 221 7.22 -9.36 10.60
CA ASP A 221 7.20 -10.52 11.51
C ASP A 221 7.67 -10.16 12.93
N ALA A 222 7.73 -11.16 13.81
CA ALA A 222 8.14 -10.98 15.21
C ALA A 222 9.61 -10.60 15.40
N ASP A 223 10.45 -10.75 14.36
CA ASP A 223 11.84 -10.30 14.36
C ASP A 223 11.97 -8.86 13.80
N GLY A 224 10.85 -8.26 13.38
CA GLY A 224 10.81 -6.92 12.80
C GLY A 224 11.22 -6.88 11.33
N THR A 225 11.24 -8.02 10.63
CA THR A 225 11.53 -8.08 9.19
C THR A 225 10.26 -7.87 8.40
N ILE A 226 10.28 -6.98 7.40
CA ILE A 226 9.12 -6.72 6.54
C ILE A 226 8.83 -7.95 5.69
N THR A 227 7.63 -8.51 5.83
CA THR A 227 7.16 -9.68 5.09
C THR A 227 6.18 -9.30 3.97
N ALA A 228 5.52 -8.14 4.07
CA ALA A 228 4.68 -7.59 3.02
C ALA A 228 4.64 -6.06 3.03
N ALA A 229 4.49 -5.48 1.84
CA ALA A 229 4.17 -4.07 1.64
C ALA A 229 3.08 -3.92 0.58
N VAL A 230 2.01 -3.19 0.90
CA VAL A 230 0.88 -2.93 0.00
C VAL A 230 0.71 -1.43 -0.14
N HIS A 231 1.02 -0.92 -1.33
CA HIS A 231 0.97 0.51 -1.66
C HIS A 231 -0.27 0.86 -2.47
N PHE A 232 -0.73 2.10 -2.36
CA PHE A 232 -1.91 2.63 -3.07
C PHE A 232 -3.19 1.87 -2.68
N THR A 233 -4.18 1.84 -3.58
CA THR A 233 -5.44 1.13 -3.38
C THR A 233 -5.20 -0.34 -3.00
N MET A 234 -6.00 -0.84 -2.07
CA MET A 234 -5.96 -2.19 -1.52
C MET A 234 -7.37 -2.61 -1.09
N ASP A 235 -7.63 -3.91 -1.01
CA ASP A 235 -8.89 -4.48 -0.55
C ASP A 235 -8.71 -5.48 0.60
N ALA A 236 -9.81 -6.03 1.09
CA ALA A 236 -9.81 -6.99 2.20
C ALA A 236 -8.98 -8.25 1.89
N THR A 237 -8.95 -8.70 0.65
CA THR A 237 -8.19 -9.89 0.24
C THR A 237 -6.70 -9.60 0.34
N GLU A 238 -6.25 -8.45 -0.15
CA GLU A 238 -4.84 -8.06 -0.12
C GLU A 238 -4.34 -7.75 1.29
N VAL A 239 -5.16 -7.07 2.11
CA VAL A 239 -4.82 -6.79 3.51
C VAL A 239 -4.71 -8.10 4.30
N ALA A 240 -5.67 -9.02 4.17
CA ALA A 240 -5.60 -10.32 4.83
C ALA A 240 -4.37 -11.13 4.37
N ALA A 241 -4.10 -11.18 3.07
CA ALA A 241 -2.94 -11.86 2.52
C ALA A 241 -1.62 -11.26 3.01
N ALA A 242 -1.54 -9.93 3.15
CA ALA A 242 -0.35 -9.26 3.70
C ALA A 242 -0.12 -9.66 5.16
N LEU A 243 -1.16 -9.66 6.00
CA LEU A 243 -1.04 -10.07 7.41
C LEU A 243 -0.66 -11.56 7.55
N ASP A 244 -1.09 -12.43 6.62
CA ASP A 244 -0.72 -13.86 6.62
C ASP A 244 0.77 -14.12 6.36
N THR A 245 1.50 -13.14 5.82
CA THR A 245 2.95 -13.30 5.56
C THR A 245 3.82 -13.29 6.81
N ALA A 246 3.29 -12.78 7.94
CA ALA A 246 4.01 -12.65 9.21
C ALA A 246 3.59 -13.70 10.27
N GLY A 247 2.73 -14.65 9.88
CA GLY A 247 2.20 -15.72 10.73
C GLY A 247 2.99 -17.03 10.73
#